data_AF-A0A831T8Y1-F1
#
_entry.id   AF-A0A831T8Y1-F1
#
_cell.length_a   1.000
_cell.length_b   1.000
_cell.length_c   1.000
_cell.angle_alpha   90.00
_cell.angle_beta   90.00
_cell.angle_gamma   90.00
#
_symmetry.space_group_name_H-M   'P 1'
#
loop_
_entity.id
_entity.type
_entity.pdbx_description
1 polymer ?
#
loop_
_entity_poly.entity_id
_entity_poly.type
_entity_poly.pdbx_seq_one_letter_code
_entity_poly.pdbx_strand_id
1 'polypeptide(L)'
;MKSLIRTEIPDFAAFENALKNVRQQIDRQKQEGPPEPSFQLQYQVDSNDLLMAVFAAGASREQVLQLLNRDPIYEQLPFVERIPVYKSGELIWRTPLEHSLIRKRPVDAARFTKLLDQLEALLIESRVPHDKAVRREVLDAVARVRRDLQKETAYMPTSLQALEKKVSDYVHHSPGAIAKTRKERLDALLIEVIAIRHKYWTEVDPPKVMASADINCYKRAAQKLAKEYLDAQWMYTPWLTTYILATLLDAELMALAKDAPMEQASPAGVLKIIRDEVATGRYDGEETIRRLLQQEEKGLYVSSLVYPLLRLNITAAPARQHRGVAKNIY
;
A
#
# COMPACT_ATOMS: atom_id res chain seq x y z
N MET A 1 8.26 -1.85 4.51
CA MET A 1 9.44 -1.15 5.06
C MET A 1 10.52 -2.14 5.51
N LYS A 2 10.22 -3.15 6.33
CA LYS A 2 11.18 -4.14 6.86
C LYS A 2 12.07 -4.81 5.80
N SER A 3 11.48 -5.30 4.71
CA SER A 3 12.18 -5.96 3.60
C SER A 3 13.12 -5.04 2.78
N LEU A 4 13.07 -3.73 3.00
CA LEU A 4 13.93 -2.77 2.31
C LEU A 4 15.25 -2.55 3.05
N ILE A 5 15.37 -2.99 4.32
CA ILE A 5 16.54 -2.77 5.16
C ILE A 5 17.25 -4.11 5.38
N ARG A 6 18.58 -4.08 5.36
CA ARG A 6 19.46 -5.17 5.76
C ARG A 6 20.38 -4.74 6.89
N THR A 7 20.74 -5.71 7.71
CA THR A 7 21.75 -5.60 8.75
C THR A 7 23.09 -6.06 8.21
N GLU A 8 24.12 -5.27 8.46
CA GLU A 8 25.53 -5.50 8.13
C GLU A 8 26.35 -5.44 9.44
N ILE A 9 27.30 -6.35 9.60
CA ILE A 9 28.27 -6.33 10.70
C ILE A 9 29.65 -6.20 10.05
N PRO A 10 30.27 -5.00 10.05
CA PRO A 10 31.56 -4.75 9.39
C PRO A 10 32.70 -5.55 10.01
N ASP A 11 32.76 -5.56 11.35
CA ASP A 11 33.73 -6.32 12.13
C ASP A 11 32.97 -7.30 13.03
N PHE A 12 32.90 -8.56 12.57
CA PHE A 12 32.20 -9.60 13.29
C PHE A 12 32.93 -10.00 14.58
N ALA A 13 34.26 -9.89 14.63
CA ALA A 13 35.04 -10.20 15.83
C ALA A 13 34.80 -9.17 16.93
N ALA A 14 34.75 -7.88 16.58
CA ALA A 14 34.38 -6.82 17.52
C ALA A 14 32.94 -7.01 18.04
N PHE A 15 32.01 -7.40 17.17
CA PHE A 15 30.64 -7.71 17.54
C PHE A 15 30.55 -8.91 18.50
N GLU A 16 31.26 -10.01 18.22
CA GLU A 16 31.32 -11.16 19.12
C GLU A 16 31.92 -10.80 20.48
N ASN A 17 32.98 -9.99 20.51
CA ASN A 17 33.57 -9.53 21.76
C ASN A 17 32.59 -8.67 22.57
N ALA A 18 31.81 -7.82 21.91
CA ALA A 18 30.73 -7.09 22.56
C ALA A 18 29.67 -8.04 23.15
N LEU A 19 29.23 -9.06 22.42
CA LEU A 19 28.30 -10.07 22.93
C LEU A 19 28.87 -10.86 24.12
N LYS A 20 30.15 -11.23 24.08
CA LYS A 20 30.84 -11.90 25.20
C LYS A 20 30.88 -11.00 26.43
N ASN A 21 31.17 -9.72 26.27
CA ASN A 21 31.17 -8.75 27.36
C ASN A 21 29.77 -8.61 27.98
N VAL A 22 28.72 -8.53 27.15
CA VAL A 22 27.32 -8.51 27.61
C VAL A 22 27.00 -9.78 28.39
N ARG A 23 27.35 -10.95 27.88
CA ARG A 23 27.13 -12.23 28.58
C ARG A 23 27.86 -12.29 29.93
N GLN A 24 29.11 -11.86 29.98
CA GLN A 24 29.88 -11.78 31.23
C GLN A 24 29.28 -10.80 32.24
N GLN A 25 28.76 -9.65 31.78
CA GLN A 25 28.07 -8.69 32.65
C GLN A 25 26.79 -9.30 33.25
N ILE A 26 26.02 -10.02 32.44
CA ILE A 26 24.81 -10.74 32.88
C ILE A 26 25.17 -11.82 33.90
N ASP A 27 26.21 -12.61 33.62
CA ASP A 27 26.63 -13.72 34.49
C ASP A 27 27.19 -13.22 35.84
N ARG A 28 27.96 -12.12 35.85
CA ARG A 28 28.42 -11.47 37.09
C ARG A 28 27.26 -10.97 37.94
N GLN A 29 26.28 -10.31 37.32
CA GLN A 29 25.08 -9.83 38.04
C GLN A 29 24.24 -10.97 38.62
N LYS A 30 24.20 -12.13 37.96
CA LYS A 30 23.53 -13.34 38.50
C LYS A 30 24.26 -13.94 39.71
N GLN A 31 25.58 -13.76 39.81
CA GLN A 31 26.41 -14.33 40.88
C GLN A 31 26.53 -13.43 42.11
N GLU A 32 26.50 -12.11 41.94
CA GLU A 32 26.79 -11.15 43.03
C GLU A 32 25.56 -10.76 43.89
N GLY A 33 24.36 -11.22 43.56
CA GLY A 33 23.12 -10.75 44.22
C GLY A 33 22.86 -9.27 43.95
N PRO A 34 21.69 -8.69 44.29
CA PRO A 34 21.34 -7.36 43.78
C PRO A 34 21.96 -6.24 44.62
N PRO A 35 22.79 -5.36 44.03
CA PRO A 35 22.73 -3.94 44.36
C PRO A 35 21.68 -3.30 43.44
N GLU A 36 20.70 -2.58 43.99
CA GLU A 36 19.86 -1.69 43.17
C GLU A 36 20.76 -0.70 42.40
N PRO A 37 20.49 -0.34 41.12
CA PRO A 37 19.29 -0.57 40.31
C PRO A 37 19.61 -1.40 39.04
N SER A 38 19.65 -2.74 39.14
CA SER A 38 19.89 -3.64 38.00
C SER A 38 18.69 -4.53 37.60
N PHE A 39 17.52 -4.36 38.23
CA PHE A 39 16.28 -5.06 37.83
C PHE A 39 15.93 -4.85 36.34
N GLN A 40 16.26 -3.70 35.77
CA GLN A 40 16.01 -3.39 34.36
C GLN A 40 16.89 -4.19 33.39
N LEU A 41 18.14 -4.51 33.76
CA LEU A 41 19.05 -5.29 32.92
C LEU A 41 18.57 -6.72 32.81
N GLN A 42 18.29 -7.37 33.94
CA GLN A 42 17.81 -8.74 33.97
C GLN A 42 16.45 -8.88 33.27
N TYR A 43 15.51 -7.96 33.51
CA TYR A 43 14.23 -7.95 32.81
C TYR A 43 14.38 -7.78 31.29
N GLN A 44 15.28 -6.90 30.83
CA GLN A 44 15.55 -6.72 29.41
C GLN A 44 16.21 -7.93 28.76
N VAL A 45 17.00 -8.72 29.49
CA VAL A 45 17.61 -9.96 28.98
C VAL A 45 16.56 -11.06 28.89
N ASP A 46 15.85 -11.32 29.99
CA ASP A 46 14.88 -12.41 30.09
C ASP A 46 13.65 -12.18 29.20
N SER A 47 13.37 -10.92 28.85
CA SER A 47 12.27 -10.54 27.95
C SER A 47 12.71 -10.31 26.51
N ASN A 48 13.97 -10.58 26.13
CA ASN A 48 14.47 -10.34 24.77
C ASN A 48 14.85 -11.65 24.05
N ASP A 49 13.88 -12.18 23.32
CA ASP A 49 14.01 -13.38 22.50
C ASP A 49 15.14 -13.28 21.45
N LEU A 50 15.35 -12.09 20.87
CA LEU A 50 16.39 -11.88 19.85
C LEU A 50 17.79 -12.03 20.44
N LEU A 51 18.06 -11.43 21.62
CA LEU A 51 19.34 -11.55 22.29
C LEU A 51 19.64 -13.02 22.63
N MET A 52 18.65 -13.74 23.16
CA MET A 52 18.80 -15.16 23.50
C MET A 52 19.04 -16.02 22.26
N ALA A 53 18.32 -15.76 21.15
CA ALA A 53 18.55 -16.43 19.88
C ALA A 53 19.94 -16.14 19.30
N VAL A 54 20.42 -14.90 19.40
CA VAL A 54 21.76 -14.51 18.94
C VAL A 54 22.85 -15.16 19.81
N PHE A 55 22.66 -15.28 21.12
CA PHE A 55 23.56 -16.05 21.97
C PHE A 55 23.59 -17.54 21.59
N ALA A 56 22.45 -18.12 21.23
CA ALA A 56 22.35 -19.52 20.81
C ALA A 56 23.00 -19.77 19.44
N ALA A 57 22.93 -18.82 18.51
CA ALA A 57 23.58 -18.88 17.19
C ALA A 57 25.12 -18.90 17.28
N GLY A 58 25.69 -18.49 18.42
CA GLY A 58 27.13 -18.57 18.68
C GLY A 58 27.97 -17.76 17.71
N ALA A 59 29.03 -18.37 17.17
CA ALA A 59 29.98 -17.72 16.25
C ALA A 59 29.55 -17.75 14.77
N SER A 60 28.33 -18.20 14.47
CA SER A 60 27.86 -18.29 13.08
C SER A 60 27.38 -16.93 12.58
N ARG A 61 28.22 -16.24 11.80
CA ARG A 61 27.89 -14.95 11.18
C ARG A 61 26.60 -14.99 10.37
N GLU A 62 26.39 -16.06 9.61
CA GLU A 62 25.20 -16.20 8.75
C GLU A 62 23.92 -16.34 9.58
N GLN A 63 23.92 -17.17 10.62
CA GLN A 63 22.77 -17.36 11.49
C GLN A 63 22.45 -16.08 12.28
N VAL A 64 23.47 -15.38 12.79
CA VAL A 64 23.30 -14.09 13.46
C VAL A 64 22.69 -13.06 12.51
N LEU A 65 23.20 -12.94 11.28
CA LEU A 65 22.64 -12.02 10.29
C LEU A 65 21.21 -12.39 9.90
N GLN A 66 20.87 -13.69 9.79
CA GLN A 66 19.49 -14.11 9.52
C GLN A 66 18.54 -13.66 10.64
N LEU A 67 18.94 -13.85 11.90
CA LEU A 67 18.15 -13.40 13.07
C LEU A 67 17.98 -11.88 13.07
N LEU A 68 19.05 -11.12 12.85
CA LEU A 68 19.01 -9.65 12.83
C LEU A 68 18.30 -9.05 11.62
N ASN A 69 18.05 -9.83 10.57
CA ASN A 69 17.29 -9.43 9.39
C ASN A 69 15.81 -9.83 9.45
N ARG A 70 15.36 -10.56 10.50
CA ARG A 70 13.94 -10.90 10.69
C ARG A 70 13.09 -9.64 10.81
N ASP A 71 13.52 -8.70 11.65
CA ASP A 71 12.93 -7.38 11.76
C ASP A 71 14.00 -6.32 12.08
N PRO A 72 14.73 -5.85 11.06
CA PRO A 72 15.87 -4.96 11.27
C PRO A 72 15.47 -3.59 11.83
N ILE A 73 14.18 -3.22 11.77
CA ILE A 73 13.72 -1.89 12.18
C ILE A 73 13.24 -1.90 13.64
N TYR A 74 12.41 -2.88 14.02
CA TYR A 74 11.79 -2.88 15.36
C TYR A 74 12.45 -3.84 16.34
N GLU A 75 13.16 -4.87 15.87
CA GLU A 75 13.95 -5.73 16.74
C GLU A 75 15.38 -5.21 16.83
N GLN A 76 15.75 -4.76 18.03
CA GLN A 76 17.07 -4.25 18.35
C GLN A 76 17.71 -5.15 19.40
N LEU A 77 18.99 -5.45 19.22
CA LEU A 77 19.78 -6.12 20.25
C LEU A 77 19.98 -5.16 21.43
N PRO A 78 19.42 -5.47 22.62
CA PRO A 78 19.69 -4.69 23.80
C PRO A 78 21.17 -4.81 24.15
N PHE A 79 21.73 -3.78 24.82
CA PHE A 79 23.14 -3.70 25.25
C PHE A 79 24.19 -3.59 24.14
N VAL A 80 23.87 -4.06 22.93
CA VAL A 80 24.71 -3.86 21.73
C VAL A 80 24.25 -2.60 21.01
N GLU A 81 22.97 -2.52 20.65
CA GLU A 81 22.40 -1.37 19.92
C GLU A 81 21.92 -0.26 20.85
N ARG A 82 21.98 -0.44 22.18
CA ARG A 82 21.50 0.54 23.16
C ARG A 82 22.57 0.85 24.20
N ILE A 83 22.77 2.13 24.47
CA ILE A 83 23.68 2.64 25.49
C ILE A 83 22.89 3.17 26.70
N PRO A 84 23.41 2.97 27.93
CA PRO A 84 22.81 3.55 29.12
C PRO A 84 23.10 5.06 29.18
N VAL A 85 22.07 5.86 29.45
CA VAL A 85 22.18 7.32 29.61
C VAL A 85 21.38 7.75 30.83
N TYR A 86 22.01 8.50 31.74
CA TYR A 86 21.32 9.11 32.87
C TYR A 86 20.60 10.38 32.44
N LYS A 87 19.28 10.45 32.67
CA LYS A 87 18.49 11.65 32.45
C LYS A 87 17.59 11.88 33.65
N SER A 88 17.69 13.05 34.27
CA SER A 88 16.88 13.43 35.44
C SER A 88 17.00 12.46 36.62
N GLY A 89 18.18 11.85 36.83
CA GLY A 89 18.40 10.86 37.89
C GLY A 89 17.99 9.43 37.54
N GLU A 90 17.33 9.21 36.40
CA GLU A 90 16.91 7.89 35.94
C GLU A 90 17.83 7.33 34.86
N LEU A 91 18.11 6.03 34.92
CA LEU A 91 18.86 5.31 33.89
C LEU A 91 17.93 4.98 32.72
N ILE A 92 18.22 5.50 31.53
CA ILE A 92 17.45 5.26 30.31
C ILE A 92 18.35 4.65 29.23
N TRP A 93 17.92 3.54 28.65
CA TRP A 93 18.61 2.89 27.53
C TRP A 93 18.20 3.52 26.20
N ARG A 94 19.16 4.13 25.49
CA ARG A 94 18.93 4.82 24.22
C ARG A 94 19.72 4.21 23.08
N THR A 95 19.12 4.19 21.90
CA THR A 95 19.79 3.80 20.66
C THR A 95 20.63 4.98 20.16
N PRO A 96 21.95 4.81 19.95
CA PRO A 96 22.80 5.88 19.45
C PRO A 96 22.47 6.20 17.98
N LEU A 97 22.75 7.43 17.56
CA LEU A 97 22.53 7.87 16.17
C LEU A 97 23.54 7.27 15.19
N GLU A 98 24.70 6.87 15.70
CA GLU A 98 25.75 6.20 14.95
C GLU A 98 26.14 4.92 15.67
N HIS A 99 26.40 3.89 14.89
CA HIS A 99 26.65 2.57 15.45
C HIS A 99 27.78 1.87 14.70
N SER A 100 28.85 1.51 15.43
CA SER A 100 30.08 0.96 14.85
C SER A 100 30.02 -0.55 14.60
N LEU A 101 29.34 -1.31 15.47
CA LEU A 101 29.33 -2.78 15.40
C LEU A 101 28.29 -3.32 14.40
N ILE A 102 27.08 -2.76 14.43
CA ILE A 102 25.96 -3.09 13.55
C ILE A 102 25.59 -1.88 12.70
N ARG A 103 25.44 -2.10 11.39
CA ARG A 103 24.92 -1.11 10.45
C ARG A 103 23.61 -1.63 9.87
N LYS A 104 22.55 -0.82 9.87
CA LYS A 104 21.26 -1.18 9.30
C LYS A 104 20.95 -0.22 8.16
N ARG A 105 20.89 -0.71 6.93
CA ARG A 105 20.88 0.11 5.70
C ARG A 105 19.93 -0.44 4.64
N PRO A 106 19.54 0.37 3.64
CA PRO A 106 18.77 -0.15 2.53
C PRO A 106 19.49 -1.25 1.77
N VAL A 107 18.75 -2.30 1.39
CA VAL A 107 19.24 -3.37 0.50
C VAL A 107 19.65 -2.80 -0.85
N ASP A 108 18.86 -1.85 -1.35
CA ASP A 108 19.08 -1.11 -2.59
C ASP A 108 18.86 0.39 -2.31
N ALA A 109 19.97 1.13 -2.22
CA ALA A 109 19.95 2.55 -1.92
C ALA A 109 19.28 3.40 -3.02
N ALA A 110 19.41 3.00 -4.29
CA ALA A 110 18.83 3.72 -5.41
C ALA A 110 17.31 3.57 -5.41
N ARG A 111 16.81 2.33 -5.26
CA ARG A 111 15.38 2.07 -5.10
C ARG A 111 14.80 2.74 -3.87
N PHE A 112 15.54 2.73 -2.75
CA PHE A 112 15.10 3.38 -1.52
C PHE A 112 14.96 4.89 -1.69
N THR A 113 15.92 5.53 -2.36
CA THR A 113 15.86 6.97 -2.68
C THR A 113 14.63 7.29 -3.53
N LYS A 114 14.37 6.49 -4.58
CA LYS A 114 13.17 6.65 -5.41
C LYS A 114 11.87 6.55 -4.62
N LEU A 115 11.80 5.67 -3.62
CA LEU A 115 10.63 5.56 -2.74
C LEU A 115 10.45 6.80 -1.85
N LEU A 116 11.53 7.39 -1.36
CA LEU A 116 11.48 8.66 -0.62
C LEU A 116 11.00 9.81 -1.52
N ASP A 117 11.45 9.85 -2.78
CA ASP A 117 11.01 10.85 -3.75
C ASP A 117 9.51 10.70 -4.07
N GLN A 118 9.03 9.47 -4.21
CA GLN A 118 7.60 9.19 -4.39
C GLN A 118 6.78 9.62 -3.18
N LEU A 119 7.25 9.35 -1.96
CA LEU A 119 6.58 9.79 -0.74
C LEU A 119 6.52 11.32 -0.66
N GLU A 120 7.63 12.02 -0.95
CA GLU A 120 7.66 13.48 -0.98
C GLU A 120 6.72 14.05 -2.05
N ALA A 121 6.72 13.50 -3.26
CA ALA A 121 5.83 13.92 -4.34
C ALA A 121 4.36 13.79 -3.93
N LEU A 122 3.98 12.68 -3.28
CA LEU A 122 2.62 12.50 -2.76
C LEU A 122 2.22 13.58 -1.75
N LEU A 123 3.15 14.02 -0.89
CA LEU A 123 2.91 15.09 0.09
C LEU A 123 2.84 16.47 -0.58
N ILE A 124 3.64 16.69 -1.62
CA ILE A 124 3.68 17.96 -2.35
C ILE A 124 2.43 18.16 -3.22
N GLU A 125 2.08 17.13 -3.98
CA GLU A 125 0.97 17.12 -4.94
C GLU A 125 -0.39 16.86 -4.29
N SER A 126 -0.42 16.60 -2.98
CA SER A 126 -1.65 16.35 -2.23
C SER A 126 -2.65 17.49 -2.42
N ARG A 127 -3.76 17.18 -3.12
CA ARG A 127 -4.89 18.10 -3.34
C ARG A 127 -5.85 18.17 -2.15
N VAL A 128 -5.67 17.29 -1.16
CA VAL A 128 -6.51 17.24 0.03
C VAL A 128 -6.02 18.31 1.01
N PRO A 129 -6.91 19.10 1.64
CA PRO A 129 -6.51 20.06 2.67
C PRO A 129 -5.86 19.32 3.84
N HIS A 130 -4.60 19.61 4.09
CA HIS A 130 -3.82 19.08 5.20
C HIS A 130 -3.30 20.23 6.05
N ASP A 131 -3.08 19.97 7.34
CA ASP A 131 -2.33 20.90 8.17
C ASP A 131 -0.91 21.05 7.61
N LYS A 132 -0.54 22.29 7.28
CA LYS A 132 0.77 22.64 6.75
C LYS A 132 1.89 22.33 7.75
N ALA A 133 1.63 22.42 9.06
CA ALA A 133 2.59 22.10 10.09
C ALA A 133 2.89 20.60 10.09
N VAL A 134 1.86 19.75 10.13
CA VAL A 134 2.02 18.29 10.12
C VAL A 134 2.66 17.82 8.81
N ARG A 135 2.28 18.41 7.66
CA ARG A 135 2.96 18.16 6.37
C ARG A 135 4.45 18.46 6.44
N ARG A 136 4.83 19.60 7.03
CA ARG A 136 6.22 20.02 7.17
C ARG A 136 7.01 19.04 8.04
N GLU A 137 6.43 18.54 9.13
CA GLU A 137 7.09 17.56 9.98
C GLU A 137 7.43 16.26 9.24
N VAL A 138 6.55 15.79 8.34
CA VAL A 138 6.85 14.62 7.50
C VAL A 138 7.98 14.92 6.52
N LEU A 139 7.96 16.07 5.85
CA LEU A 139 9.01 16.46 4.91
C LEU A 139 10.37 16.61 5.62
N ASP A 140 10.39 17.18 6.82
CA ASP A 140 11.60 17.29 7.64
C ASP A 140 12.11 15.91 8.07
N ALA A 141 11.21 14.96 8.37
CA ALA A 141 11.57 13.58 8.66
C ALA A 141 12.13 12.85 7.42
N VAL A 142 11.55 13.05 6.23
CA VAL A 142 12.10 12.54 4.96
C VAL A 142 13.50 13.10 4.71
N ALA A 143 13.68 14.42 4.87
CA ALA A 143 14.99 15.07 4.72
C ALA A 143 16.02 14.54 5.72
N ARG A 144 15.60 14.21 6.95
CA ARG A 144 16.45 13.55 7.95
C ARG A 144 16.89 12.15 7.49
N VAL A 145 15.96 11.32 7.02
CA VAL A 145 16.29 9.99 6.49
C VAL A 145 17.26 10.07 5.31
N ARG A 146 17.10 11.06 4.42
CA ARG A 146 18.05 11.28 3.32
C ARG A 146 19.45 11.66 3.81
N ARG A 147 19.55 12.53 4.83
CA ARG A 147 20.84 12.89 5.44
C ARG A 147 21.52 11.69 6.09
N ASP A 148 20.74 10.86 6.80
CA ASP A 148 21.27 9.65 7.43
C ASP A 148 21.71 8.62 6.38
N LEU A 149 21.00 8.51 5.25
CA LEU A 149 21.38 7.64 4.14
C LEU A 149 22.75 7.98 3.52
N GLN A 150 23.15 9.26 3.56
CA GLN A 150 24.46 9.71 3.05
C GLN A 150 25.61 9.42 4.01
N LYS A 151 25.32 9.13 5.28
CA LYS A 151 26.34 8.87 6.30
C LYS A 151 26.66 7.39 6.38
N GLU A 152 27.95 7.07 6.37
CA GLU A 152 28.39 5.68 6.50
C GLU A 152 28.03 5.09 7.87
N THR A 153 28.16 5.84 8.95
CA THR A 153 27.97 5.32 10.33
C THR A 153 26.53 5.46 10.86
N ALA A 154 25.61 6.02 10.07
CA ALA A 154 24.26 6.32 10.56
C ALA A 154 23.44 5.06 10.86
N TYR A 155 22.76 5.11 12.00
CA TYR A 155 21.83 4.09 12.44
C TYR A 155 20.40 4.41 11.94
N MET A 156 20.06 3.88 10.77
CA MET A 156 18.80 4.19 10.06
C MET A 156 17.49 3.85 10.81
N PRO A 157 17.37 2.77 11.63
CA PRO A 157 16.09 2.41 12.23
C PRO A 157 15.44 3.54 13.02
N THR A 158 16.22 4.35 13.74
CA THR A 158 15.69 5.49 14.50
C THR A 158 15.04 6.54 13.60
N SER A 159 15.66 6.92 12.49
CA SER A 159 15.08 7.91 11.58
C SER A 159 13.90 7.34 10.78
N LEU A 160 13.91 6.04 10.47
CA LEU A 160 12.79 5.35 9.83
C LEU A 160 11.56 5.23 10.74
N GLN A 161 11.74 4.85 12.01
CA GLN A 161 10.66 4.82 13.00
C GLN A 161 10.08 6.23 13.23
N ALA A 162 10.94 7.26 13.26
CA ALA A 162 10.49 8.64 13.37
C ALA A 162 9.68 9.07 12.13
N LEU A 163 10.15 8.73 10.92
CA LEU A 163 9.42 8.99 9.68
C LEU A 163 8.08 8.28 9.66
N GLU A 164 8.05 6.99 10.00
CA GLU A 164 6.81 6.21 10.06
C GLU A 164 5.81 6.83 11.05
N LYS A 165 6.27 7.22 12.24
CA LYS A 165 5.42 7.89 13.22
C LYS A 165 4.84 9.18 12.64
N LYS A 166 5.67 10.02 12.00
CA LYS A 166 5.21 11.28 11.40
C LYS A 166 4.26 11.07 10.23
N VAL A 167 4.49 10.07 9.39
CA VAL A 167 3.57 9.69 8.30
C VAL A 167 2.25 9.20 8.89
N SER A 168 2.30 8.37 9.94
CA SER A 168 1.10 7.92 10.65
C SER A 168 0.35 9.11 11.24
N ASP A 169 1.03 10.01 11.94
CA ASP A 169 0.44 11.24 12.49
C ASP A 169 -0.20 12.06 11.37
N TYR A 170 0.49 12.27 10.25
CA TYR A 170 -0.05 12.96 9.08
C TYR A 170 -1.34 12.31 8.58
N VAL A 171 -1.34 11.01 8.34
CA VAL A 171 -2.55 10.26 7.91
C VAL A 171 -3.68 10.33 8.94
N HIS A 172 -3.37 10.34 10.23
CA HIS A 172 -4.39 10.44 11.29
C HIS A 172 -4.95 11.87 11.42
N HIS A 173 -4.11 12.89 11.23
CA HIS A 173 -4.48 14.31 11.29
C HIS A 173 -5.07 14.81 9.97
N SER A 174 -5.11 13.98 8.93
CA SER A 174 -5.69 14.36 7.65
C SER A 174 -6.34 13.16 6.97
N PRO A 175 -7.68 13.15 6.92
CA PRO A 175 -8.48 14.25 6.37
C PRO A 175 -9.57 14.74 7.35
N GLY A 176 -10.21 15.89 7.06
CA GLY A 176 -11.49 16.23 7.71
C GLY A 176 -12.48 15.06 7.57
N ALA A 177 -13.38 14.86 8.53
CA ALA A 177 -14.24 13.68 8.62
C ALA A 177 -14.85 13.23 7.27
N ILE A 178 -15.25 14.19 6.44
CA ILE A 178 -15.77 13.97 5.08
C ILE A 178 -14.78 13.24 4.17
N ALA A 179 -13.52 13.67 4.10
CA ALA A 179 -12.54 13.06 3.21
C ALA A 179 -12.08 11.67 3.72
N LYS A 180 -12.11 11.43 5.04
CA LYS A 180 -11.92 10.09 5.61
C LYS A 180 -13.04 9.15 5.18
N THR A 181 -14.29 9.56 5.38
CA THR A 181 -15.47 8.79 4.95
C THR A 181 -15.47 8.55 3.43
N ARG A 182 -15.06 9.55 2.64
CA ARG A 182 -14.90 9.36 1.18
C ARG A 182 -13.83 8.31 0.87
N LYS A 183 -12.65 8.39 1.46
CA LYS A 183 -11.60 7.38 1.26
C LYS A 183 -12.10 5.98 1.61
N GLU A 184 -12.66 5.80 2.81
CA GLU A 184 -13.19 4.51 3.27
C GLU A 184 -14.26 3.96 2.32
N ARG A 185 -15.15 4.82 1.81
CA ARG A 185 -16.19 4.44 0.85
C ARG A 185 -15.61 4.07 -0.52
N LEU A 186 -14.55 4.74 -0.98
CA LEU A 186 -13.84 4.38 -2.20
C LEU A 186 -13.11 3.04 -2.04
N ASP A 187 -12.40 2.85 -0.92
CA ASP A 187 -11.68 1.62 -0.62
C ASP A 187 -12.66 0.42 -0.58
N ALA A 188 -13.80 0.57 0.11
CA ALA A 188 -14.86 -0.44 0.14
C ALA A 188 -15.39 -0.78 -1.26
N LEU A 189 -15.70 0.23 -2.07
CA LEU A 189 -16.17 0.03 -3.44
C LEU A 189 -15.13 -0.72 -4.29
N LEU A 190 -13.85 -0.32 -4.23
CA LEU A 190 -12.78 -0.95 -5.00
C LEU A 190 -12.57 -2.41 -4.57
N ILE A 191 -12.57 -2.70 -3.27
CA ILE A 191 -12.47 -4.06 -2.74
C ILE A 191 -13.63 -4.91 -3.25
N GLU A 192 -14.87 -4.42 -3.17
CA GLU A 192 -16.05 -5.16 -3.61
C GLU A 192 -16.02 -5.42 -5.13
N VAL A 193 -15.67 -4.42 -5.96
CA VAL A 193 -15.59 -4.61 -7.42
C VAL A 193 -14.49 -5.63 -7.77
N ILE A 194 -13.31 -5.54 -7.15
CA ILE A 194 -12.21 -6.49 -7.39
C ILE A 194 -12.62 -7.90 -6.95
N ALA A 195 -13.22 -8.06 -5.78
CA ALA A 195 -13.66 -9.35 -5.28
C ALA A 195 -14.70 -10.00 -6.20
N ILE A 196 -15.66 -9.21 -6.69
CA ILE A 196 -16.66 -9.67 -7.67
C ILE A 196 -16.00 -10.03 -8.99
N ARG A 197 -15.00 -9.31 -9.49
CA ARG A 197 -14.34 -9.76 -10.73
C ARG A 197 -13.50 -11.01 -10.51
N HIS A 198 -12.72 -11.08 -9.43
CA HIS A 198 -11.87 -12.23 -9.13
C HIS A 198 -12.69 -13.51 -8.96
N LYS A 199 -13.74 -13.49 -8.13
CA LYS A 199 -14.58 -14.67 -7.89
C LYS A 199 -15.14 -15.30 -9.17
N TYR A 200 -15.33 -14.51 -10.23
CA TYR A 200 -15.99 -14.98 -11.45
C TYR A 200 -15.07 -15.04 -12.68
N TRP A 201 -13.85 -14.50 -12.61
CA TRP A 201 -12.87 -14.54 -13.71
C TRP A 201 -11.64 -15.43 -13.44
N THR A 202 -11.19 -15.58 -12.19
CA THR A 202 -9.97 -16.37 -11.87
C THR A 202 -10.24 -17.83 -11.52
N GLU A 203 -11.50 -18.25 -11.33
CA GLU A 203 -11.86 -19.65 -11.06
C GLU A 203 -12.34 -20.43 -12.30
N VAL A 204 -12.17 -19.89 -13.51
CA VAL A 204 -12.74 -20.50 -14.73
C VAL A 204 -11.65 -21.22 -15.54
N ASP A 205 -11.39 -22.47 -15.15
CA ASP A 205 -11.32 -23.59 -16.12
C ASP A 205 -12.59 -23.53 -17.02
N PRO A 206 -12.57 -24.00 -18.29
CA PRO A 206 -13.61 -23.72 -19.28
C PRO A 206 -15.03 -23.87 -18.73
N PRO A 207 -15.97 -23.02 -19.17
CA PRO A 207 -17.09 -22.52 -18.40
C PRO A 207 -17.89 -23.67 -17.78
N LYS A 208 -17.59 -23.99 -16.52
CA LYS A 208 -18.52 -24.74 -15.69
C LYS A 208 -19.76 -23.84 -15.62
N VAL A 209 -20.82 -24.26 -16.31
CA VAL A 209 -22.10 -23.56 -16.40
C VAL A 209 -22.47 -23.08 -15.01
N MET A 210 -22.33 -21.78 -14.77
CA MET A 210 -22.63 -21.21 -13.47
C MET A 210 -24.10 -21.46 -13.16
N ALA A 211 -24.41 -21.81 -11.91
CA ALA A 211 -25.79 -21.95 -11.52
C ALA A 211 -26.52 -20.61 -11.70
N SER A 212 -27.79 -20.66 -12.09
CA SER A 212 -28.61 -19.46 -12.29
C SER A 212 -28.68 -18.57 -11.03
N ALA A 213 -28.60 -19.17 -9.85
CA ALA A 213 -28.52 -18.45 -8.58
C ALA A 213 -27.24 -17.60 -8.47
N ASP A 214 -26.10 -18.12 -8.94
CA ASP A 214 -24.82 -17.43 -8.87
C ASP A 214 -24.74 -16.27 -9.87
N ILE A 215 -25.31 -16.45 -11.07
CA ILE A 215 -25.42 -15.39 -12.08
C ILE A 215 -26.31 -14.25 -11.56
N ASN A 216 -27.45 -14.58 -10.96
CA ASN A 216 -28.34 -13.58 -10.37
C ASN A 216 -27.69 -12.85 -9.17
N CYS A 217 -26.91 -13.57 -8.36
CA CYS A 217 -26.15 -12.97 -7.27
C CYS A 217 -25.10 -11.98 -7.79
N TYR A 218 -24.34 -12.39 -8.81
CA TYR A 218 -23.36 -11.55 -9.50
C TYR A 218 -24.01 -10.29 -10.07
N LYS A 219 -25.11 -10.45 -10.81
CA LYS A 219 -25.85 -9.34 -11.42
C LYS A 219 -26.35 -8.33 -10.38
N ARG A 220 -26.93 -8.80 -9.27
CA ARG A 220 -27.37 -7.91 -8.19
C ARG A 220 -26.21 -7.16 -7.55
N ALA A 221 -25.08 -7.84 -7.33
CA ALA A 221 -23.90 -7.23 -6.74
C ALA A 221 -23.28 -6.16 -7.66
N ALA A 222 -23.16 -6.46 -8.97
CA ALA A 222 -22.70 -5.48 -9.96
C ALA A 222 -23.62 -4.27 -10.07
N GLN A 223 -24.95 -4.48 -10.07
CA GLN A 223 -25.94 -3.40 -10.07
C GLN A 223 -25.88 -2.53 -8.81
N LYS A 224 -25.71 -3.16 -7.63
CA LYS A 224 -25.54 -2.46 -6.35
C LYS A 224 -24.32 -1.52 -6.42
N LEU A 225 -23.17 -2.02 -6.87
CA LEU A 225 -21.94 -1.23 -6.99
C LEU A 225 -22.06 -0.10 -8.00
N ALA A 226 -22.65 -0.39 -9.17
CA ALA A 226 -22.92 0.64 -10.18
C ALA A 226 -23.79 1.76 -9.61
N LYS A 227 -24.83 1.41 -8.84
CA LYS A 227 -25.69 2.40 -8.17
C LYS A 227 -24.93 3.20 -7.11
N GLU A 228 -24.19 2.54 -6.22
CA GLU A 228 -23.41 3.21 -5.17
C GLU A 228 -22.38 4.19 -5.74
N TYR A 229 -21.77 3.82 -6.87
CA TYR A 229 -20.88 4.69 -7.62
C TYR A 229 -21.60 5.88 -8.24
N LEU A 230 -22.72 5.65 -8.94
CA LEU A 230 -23.54 6.72 -9.52
C LEU A 230 -24.05 7.70 -8.46
N ASP A 231 -24.38 7.23 -7.26
CA ASP A 231 -24.78 8.10 -6.14
C ASP A 231 -23.59 8.91 -5.55
N ALA A 232 -22.35 8.58 -5.90
CA ALA A 232 -21.12 9.17 -5.38
C ALA A 232 -20.37 9.97 -6.46
N GLN A 233 -20.91 11.12 -6.88
CA GLN A 233 -20.35 11.98 -7.94
C GLN A 233 -18.86 12.33 -7.80
N TRP A 234 -18.36 12.41 -6.55
CA TRP A 234 -16.95 12.70 -6.28
C TRP A 234 -15.99 11.55 -6.64
N MET A 235 -16.50 10.33 -6.90
CA MET A 235 -15.72 9.18 -7.37
C MET A 235 -15.56 9.13 -8.89
N TYR A 236 -16.22 10.03 -9.62
CA TYR A 236 -16.26 9.99 -11.08
C TYR A 236 -14.87 10.18 -11.68
N THR A 237 -14.35 9.11 -12.28
CA THR A 237 -13.07 9.09 -12.98
C THR A 237 -13.23 8.18 -14.20
N PRO A 238 -12.63 8.50 -15.36
CA PRO A 238 -12.81 7.72 -16.59
C PRO A 238 -12.49 6.23 -16.40
N TRP A 239 -11.41 5.97 -15.67
CA TRP A 239 -10.96 4.62 -15.37
C TRP A 239 -11.98 3.85 -14.52
N LEU A 240 -12.45 4.43 -13.42
CA LEU A 240 -13.38 3.75 -12.52
C LEU A 240 -14.77 3.60 -13.16
N THR A 241 -15.25 4.61 -13.90
CA THR A 241 -16.50 4.51 -14.68
C THR A 241 -16.43 3.33 -15.64
N THR A 242 -15.35 3.24 -16.41
CA THR A 242 -15.14 2.17 -17.39
C THR A 242 -15.06 0.80 -16.72
N TYR A 243 -14.37 0.71 -15.59
CA TYR A 243 -14.21 -0.54 -14.86
C TYR A 243 -15.53 -1.06 -14.28
N ILE A 244 -16.36 -0.17 -13.72
CA ILE A 244 -17.68 -0.50 -13.20
C ILE A 244 -18.64 -0.84 -14.33
N LEU A 245 -18.63 -0.07 -15.41
CA LEU A 245 -19.44 -0.33 -16.60
C LEU A 245 -19.11 -1.70 -17.21
N ALA A 246 -17.82 -2.03 -17.36
CA ALA A 246 -17.39 -3.35 -17.85
C ALA A 246 -17.89 -4.48 -16.93
N THR A 247 -17.83 -4.28 -15.62
CA THR A 247 -18.33 -5.26 -14.63
C THR A 247 -19.84 -5.45 -14.73
N LEU A 248 -20.59 -4.37 -14.97
CA LEU A 248 -22.04 -4.45 -15.18
C LEU A 248 -22.39 -5.16 -16.50
N LEU A 249 -21.67 -4.87 -17.58
CA LEU A 249 -21.85 -5.54 -18.87
C LEU A 249 -21.45 -7.01 -18.83
N ASP A 250 -20.40 -7.38 -18.06
CA ASP A 250 -20.05 -8.76 -17.75
C ASP A 250 -21.26 -9.50 -17.16
N ALA A 251 -22.00 -8.86 -16.26
CA ALA A 251 -23.16 -9.48 -15.61
C ALA A 251 -24.33 -9.68 -16.56
N GLU A 252 -24.58 -8.72 -17.46
CA GLU A 252 -25.63 -8.85 -18.48
C GLU A 252 -25.27 -9.96 -19.49
N LEU A 253 -23.99 -10.06 -19.89
CA LEU A 253 -23.54 -11.12 -20.80
C LEU A 253 -23.65 -12.52 -20.20
N MET A 254 -23.30 -12.70 -18.92
CA MET A 254 -23.43 -13.99 -18.23
C MET A 254 -24.90 -14.44 -18.16
N ALA A 255 -25.84 -13.51 -17.98
CA ALA A 255 -27.26 -13.82 -17.99
C ALA A 255 -27.74 -14.31 -19.37
N LEU A 256 -27.22 -13.73 -20.45
CA LEU A 256 -27.62 -14.03 -21.83
C LEU A 256 -26.96 -15.29 -22.41
N ALA A 257 -25.71 -15.59 -22.02
CA ALA A 257 -24.99 -16.77 -22.48
C ALA A 257 -25.65 -18.10 -22.07
N LYS A 258 -26.59 -18.05 -21.12
CA LYS A 258 -27.42 -19.18 -20.72
C LYS A 258 -28.45 -19.58 -21.79
N ASP A 259 -28.93 -18.61 -22.57
CA ASP A 259 -30.16 -18.77 -23.35
C ASP A 259 -29.92 -19.02 -24.85
N ALA A 260 -28.69 -18.81 -25.37
CA ALA A 260 -28.35 -19.12 -26.77
C ALA A 260 -26.82 -19.18 -27.04
N PRO A 261 -26.35 -19.93 -28.06
CA PRO A 261 -24.97 -19.84 -28.55
C PRO A 261 -24.66 -18.43 -29.08
N MET A 262 -23.51 -17.87 -28.67
CA MET A 262 -23.05 -16.53 -29.05
C MET A 262 -22.61 -16.46 -30.52
N GLU A 263 -23.56 -16.32 -31.45
CA GLU A 263 -23.27 -15.91 -32.82
C GLU A 263 -23.03 -14.39 -32.87
N GLN A 264 -22.12 -13.92 -33.72
CA GLN A 264 -21.78 -12.48 -33.80
C GLN A 264 -22.97 -11.60 -34.23
N ALA A 265 -23.92 -12.16 -34.98
CA ALA A 265 -25.16 -11.48 -35.38
C ALA A 265 -26.26 -11.54 -34.30
N SER A 266 -26.07 -12.35 -33.25
CA SER A 266 -27.02 -12.44 -32.15
C SER A 266 -26.93 -11.20 -31.26
N PRO A 267 -28.02 -10.81 -30.58
CA PRO A 267 -27.98 -9.71 -29.61
C PRO A 267 -26.90 -9.89 -28.53
N ALA A 268 -26.64 -11.13 -28.09
CA ALA A 268 -25.57 -11.45 -27.15
C ALA A 268 -24.16 -11.24 -27.74
N GLY A 269 -23.98 -11.51 -29.03
CA GLY A 269 -22.75 -11.22 -29.77
C GLY A 269 -22.46 -9.72 -29.86
N VAL A 270 -23.48 -8.91 -30.14
CA VAL A 270 -23.35 -7.44 -30.16
C VAL A 270 -23.00 -6.88 -28.79
N LEU A 271 -23.67 -7.37 -27.73
CA LEU A 271 -23.36 -6.96 -26.37
C LEU A 271 -21.92 -7.33 -25.97
N LYS A 272 -21.41 -8.47 -26.46
CA LYS A 272 -20.02 -8.89 -26.21
C LYS A 272 -19.03 -7.92 -26.86
N ILE A 273 -19.28 -7.52 -28.10
CA ILE A 273 -18.45 -6.52 -28.80
C ILE A 273 -18.43 -5.20 -28.02
N ILE A 274 -19.60 -4.70 -27.62
CA ILE A 274 -19.72 -3.46 -26.83
C ILE A 274 -18.93 -3.59 -25.52
N ARG A 275 -19.09 -4.71 -24.82
CA ARG A 275 -18.37 -4.98 -23.58
C ARG A 275 -16.86 -4.98 -23.79
N ASP A 276 -16.36 -5.60 -24.86
CA ASP A 276 -14.93 -5.67 -25.15
C ASP A 276 -14.37 -4.29 -25.52
N GLU A 277 -15.11 -3.49 -26.31
CA GLU A 277 -14.78 -2.09 -26.58
C GLU A 277 -14.69 -1.28 -25.28
N VAL A 278 -15.68 -1.42 -24.38
CA VAL A 278 -15.68 -0.78 -23.06
C VAL A 278 -14.48 -1.24 -22.23
N ALA A 279 -14.18 -2.53 -22.18
CA ALA A 279 -13.05 -3.06 -21.41
C ALA A 279 -11.70 -2.47 -21.87
N THR A 280 -11.55 -2.12 -23.14
CA THR A 280 -10.35 -1.42 -23.65
C THR A 280 -10.30 0.07 -23.30
N GLY A 281 -11.40 0.64 -22.79
CA GLY A 281 -11.55 2.07 -22.55
C GLY A 281 -11.66 2.92 -23.82
N ARG A 282 -11.85 2.29 -24.99
CA ARG A 282 -11.94 2.94 -26.30
C ARG A 282 -13.34 2.80 -26.88
N TYR A 283 -14.31 3.43 -26.22
CA TYR A 283 -15.70 3.43 -26.66
C TYR A 283 -16.22 4.88 -26.72
N ASP A 284 -17.10 5.13 -27.69
CA ASP A 284 -17.89 6.36 -27.76
C ASP A 284 -19.21 6.12 -27.03
N GLY A 285 -19.49 6.91 -25.99
CA GLY A 285 -20.67 6.75 -25.16
C GLY A 285 -21.98 6.86 -25.95
N GLU A 286 -22.11 7.83 -26.84
CA GLU A 286 -23.35 8.06 -27.60
C GLU A 286 -23.59 6.95 -28.62
N GLU A 287 -22.53 6.56 -29.34
CA GLU A 287 -22.61 5.44 -30.28
C GLU A 287 -22.91 4.13 -29.56
N THR A 288 -22.34 3.91 -28.37
CA THR A 288 -22.64 2.73 -27.55
C THR A 288 -24.10 2.72 -27.10
N ILE A 289 -24.63 3.87 -26.63
CA ILE A 289 -26.04 4.02 -26.26
C ILE A 289 -26.95 3.72 -27.45
N ARG A 290 -26.64 4.29 -28.62
CA ARG A 290 -27.42 4.05 -29.85
C ARG A 290 -27.45 2.58 -30.22
N ARG A 291 -26.32 1.88 -30.16
CA ARG A 291 -26.24 0.43 -30.44
C ARG A 291 -27.06 -0.38 -29.43
N LEU A 292 -27.00 -0.05 -28.14
CA LEU A 292 -27.76 -0.75 -27.10
C LEU A 292 -29.27 -0.58 -27.28
N LEU A 293 -29.75 0.65 -27.55
CA LEU A 293 -31.16 0.91 -27.82
C LEU A 293 -31.67 0.12 -29.05
N GLN A 294 -30.85 0.02 -30.11
CA GLN A 294 -31.18 -0.82 -31.27
C GLN A 294 -31.26 -2.32 -30.95
N GLN A 295 -30.57 -2.80 -29.92
CA GLN A 295 -30.70 -4.19 -29.46
C GLN A 295 -31.90 -4.37 -28.51
N GLU A 296 -32.27 -3.33 -27.74
CA GLU A 296 -33.50 -3.33 -26.93
C GLU A 296 -34.74 -3.42 -27.81
N GLU A 297 -34.78 -2.73 -28.95
CA GLU A 297 -35.84 -2.89 -29.97
C GLU A 297 -35.95 -4.33 -30.49
N LYS A 298 -34.86 -5.10 -30.41
CA LYS A 298 -34.79 -6.52 -30.78
C LYS A 298 -35.02 -7.47 -29.60
N GLY A 299 -35.38 -6.94 -28.43
CA GLY A 299 -35.72 -7.69 -27.22
C GLY A 299 -34.56 -7.97 -26.25
N LEU A 300 -33.37 -7.41 -26.48
CA LEU A 300 -32.24 -7.51 -25.53
C LEU A 300 -32.25 -6.32 -24.58
N TYR A 301 -32.66 -6.55 -23.34
CA TYR A 301 -32.69 -5.53 -22.31
C TYR A 301 -31.43 -5.57 -21.44
N VAL A 302 -30.82 -4.41 -21.24
CA VAL A 302 -29.69 -4.22 -20.31
C VAL A 302 -30.13 -3.43 -19.07
N SER A 303 -29.36 -3.48 -17.99
CA SER A 303 -29.62 -2.63 -16.84
C SER A 303 -29.65 -1.15 -17.24
N SER A 304 -30.67 -0.43 -16.79
CA SER A 304 -30.79 1.02 -17.01
C SER A 304 -29.61 1.83 -16.45
N LEU A 305 -28.83 1.26 -15.52
CA LEU A 305 -27.61 1.86 -14.97
C LEU A 305 -26.46 1.96 -15.98
N VAL A 306 -26.51 1.19 -17.08
CA VAL A 306 -25.53 1.26 -18.18
C VAL A 306 -25.53 2.65 -18.82
N TYR A 307 -26.72 3.23 -19.05
CA TYR A 307 -26.84 4.51 -19.76
C TYR A 307 -26.25 5.71 -19.01
N PRO A 308 -26.52 5.91 -17.69
CA PRO A 308 -25.82 6.94 -16.91
C PRO A 308 -24.30 6.77 -16.92
N LEU A 309 -23.79 5.54 -16.79
CA LEU A 309 -22.34 5.28 -16.79
C LEU A 309 -21.71 5.62 -18.14
N LEU A 310 -22.36 5.28 -19.26
CA LEU A 310 -21.90 5.67 -20.61
C LEU A 310 -21.84 7.19 -20.76
N ARG A 311 -22.82 7.93 -20.22
CA ARG A 311 -22.86 9.39 -20.27
C ARG A 311 -21.75 10.05 -19.43
N LEU A 312 -21.35 9.44 -18.31
CA LEU A 312 -20.26 9.95 -17.48
C LEU A 312 -18.89 9.89 -18.15
N ASN A 313 -18.71 9.01 -19.15
CA ASN A 313 -17.45 8.95 -19.89
C ASN A 313 -17.37 10.01 -21.02
N ILE A 314 -18.51 10.56 -21.46
CA ILE A 314 -18.59 11.61 -22.49
C ILE A 314 -18.01 12.93 -21.95
N THR A 315 -18.28 13.24 -20.68
CA THR A 315 -17.84 14.50 -20.05
C THR A 315 -16.37 14.52 -19.66
N ALA A 316 -15.66 13.40 -19.78
CA ALA A 316 -14.25 13.28 -19.38
C ALA A 316 -13.27 13.14 -20.56
N ALA A 317 -13.77 13.20 -21.81
CA ALA A 317 -12.90 13.39 -22.97
C ALA A 317 -12.19 14.76 -22.86
N PRO A 318 -10.86 14.84 -23.04
CA PRO A 318 -10.12 16.07 -22.85
C PRO A 318 -10.59 17.12 -23.86
N ALA A 319 -10.68 18.37 -23.39
CA ALA A 319 -10.73 19.56 -24.24
C ALA A 319 -9.62 19.46 -25.31
N ARG A 320 -9.98 18.93 -26.49
CA ARG A 320 -9.10 18.89 -27.65
C ARG A 320 -9.02 20.30 -28.20
N GLN A 321 -7.85 20.90 -28.03
CA GLN A 321 -7.26 21.88 -28.95
C GLN A 321 -8.08 23.16 -29.20
N HIS A 322 -8.06 24.11 -28.26
CA HIS A 322 -7.96 25.50 -28.71
C HIS A 322 -6.52 25.76 -29.16
N ARG A 323 -6.32 25.68 -30.48
CA ARG A 323 -5.20 26.27 -31.20
C ARG A 323 -5.06 27.74 -30.79
N GLY A 324 -4.10 28.04 -29.92
CA GLY A 324 -3.54 29.37 -29.76
C GLY A 324 -2.44 29.56 -30.82
N VAL A 325 -2.85 29.85 -32.06
CA VAL A 325 -1.96 30.51 -33.03
C VAL A 325 -2.05 32.01 -32.74
N ALA A 326 -1.00 32.56 -32.13
CA ALA A 326 -0.66 33.99 -32.20
C ALA A 326 0.84 34.10 -31.91
N LYS A 327 1.65 34.06 -32.96
CA LYS A 327 2.24 35.23 -33.65
C LYS A 327 3.42 35.81 -32.88
N ASN A 328 4.62 35.45 -33.34
CA ASN A 328 5.80 36.31 -33.33
C ASN A 328 5.40 37.71 -33.81
N ILE A 329 5.58 38.71 -32.95
CA ILE A 329 5.84 40.10 -33.35
C ILE A 329 6.81 40.66 -32.29
N TYR A 330 8.05 40.85 -32.75
CA TYR A 330 9.19 41.62 -32.23
C TYR A 330 9.57 41.54 -30.75
#